data_AF-A0A101KTD0-F1
#
_entry.id   AF-A0A101KTD0-F1
#
_cell.length_a   1.000
_cell.length_b   1.000
_cell.length_c   1.000
_cell.angle_alpha   90.00
_cell.angle_beta   90.00
_cell.angle_gamma   90.00
#
_symmetry.space_group_name_H-M   'P 1'
#
loop_
_entity.id
_entity.type
_entity.pdbx_description
1 polymer ?
#
loop_
_entity_poly.entity_id
_entity_poly.type
_entity_poly.pdbx_seq_one_letter_code
_entity_poly.pdbx_strand_id
1 'polypeptide(L)'
;MGDIYVEITKGFEIKPIRRTFQITPDTEHLTIEIQKVLHWREKGWVTADTHVHFLSPSTAMLEGAAEGVNVINLLASQWGELMTNVGDFDGHTTFGTKAAGGDGEFLVRVGTENRQHVLGHISLLGYSGDMILPLCCGGADESAIGDPVDTALTEWARQCRVQGGLVVLPHFPDPRLENAATIVLGQADAVEMCSVFSDLYGGVDPYFLSDWYRYLNNGYLVPAVAGTDKMSARFAVGTIRTYAKIQSGHEFSYQTWMAAVRSGHTFVTYGPLLDFHVGEKPMGSRMNLSASGGTLDVTWNVASTTIPMTTVQLVINGMVRESRAIKPDQDVGGWSVPIRESCWLALIVRAKYKDKPEMIAAHSSPVMINVEGSQLFAAADALTILEQIEGSMAYIDTIATRADAKRYKEIRMIFQSAHRQLHNRMHSMGVDHGHNFAAHHSDHD
;
A
#
# COMPACT_ATOMS: atom_id res chain seq x y z
N MET A 1 4.04 37.59 28.84
CA MET A 1 3.68 36.67 29.94
C MET A 1 2.18 36.49 29.95
N GLY A 2 1.72 35.28 30.22
CA GLY A 2 0.32 34.89 30.09
C GLY A 2 0.19 33.39 29.87
N ASP A 3 -1.04 32.93 29.69
CA ASP A 3 -1.33 31.52 29.45
C ASP A 3 -0.92 31.13 28.02
N ILE A 4 -0.12 30.07 27.90
CA ILE A 4 0.22 29.42 26.65
C ILE A 4 -0.44 28.06 26.61
N TYR A 5 -1.19 27.80 25.54
CA TYR A 5 -1.71 26.49 25.22
C TYR A 5 -0.68 25.68 24.43
N VAL A 6 -0.40 24.46 24.87
CA VAL A 6 0.56 23.55 24.24
C VAL A 6 -0.15 22.26 23.87
N GLU A 7 -0.02 21.86 22.60
CA GLU A 7 -0.40 20.55 22.09
C GLU A 7 0.86 19.79 21.61
N ILE A 8 1.02 18.55 22.06
CA ILE A 8 2.13 17.67 21.67
C ILE A 8 1.55 16.34 21.20
N THR A 9 1.97 15.93 20.00
CA THR A 9 1.64 14.64 19.37
C THR A 9 2.94 13.99 18.88
N LYS A 10 3.01 12.65 18.90
CA LYS A 10 4.16 11.89 18.41
C LYS A 10 3.74 10.49 17.97
N GLY A 11 3.54 10.30 16.68
CA GLY A 11 3.06 9.03 16.13
C GLY A 11 1.74 8.56 16.75
N PHE A 12 1.45 7.26 16.60
CA PHE A 12 0.14 6.69 16.96
C PHE A 12 0.12 5.92 18.29
N GLU A 13 1.29 5.71 18.91
CA GLU A 13 1.44 4.95 20.15
C GLU A 13 1.58 5.82 21.41
N ILE A 14 1.75 7.13 21.25
CA ILE A 14 1.95 8.10 22.34
C ILE A 14 0.69 8.92 22.51
N LYS A 15 0.25 9.04 23.77
CA LYS A 15 -0.95 9.81 24.11
C LYS A 15 -0.73 11.30 23.83
N PRO A 16 -1.59 11.97 23.04
CA PRO A 16 -1.51 13.41 22.84
C PRO A 16 -1.63 14.17 24.16
N ILE A 17 -0.85 15.24 24.30
CA ILE A 17 -0.88 16.13 25.47
C ILE A 17 -1.44 17.47 25.04
N ARG A 18 -2.47 17.94 25.74
CA ARG A 18 -3.05 19.27 25.58
C ARG A 18 -3.09 19.92 26.95
N ARG A 19 -2.26 20.94 27.19
CA ARG A 19 -2.14 21.61 28.49
C ARG A 19 -1.97 23.11 28.33
N THR A 20 -2.49 23.85 29.30
CA THR A 20 -2.24 25.29 29.41
C THR A 20 -1.19 25.52 30.50
N PHE A 21 -0.16 26.31 30.17
CA PHE A 21 0.89 26.71 31.09
C PHE A 21 0.85 28.21 31.29
N GLN A 22 0.95 28.66 32.54
CA GLN A 22 1.09 30.09 32.83
C GLN A 22 2.58 30.47 32.75
N ILE A 23 2.93 31.36 31.82
CA ILE A 23 4.31 31.81 31.62
C ILE A 23 4.53 33.13 32.35
N THR A 24 5.48 33.12 33.29
CA THR A 24 5.93 34.26 34.11
C THR A 24 7.32 34.74 33.66
N PRO A 25 7.85 35.86 34.19
CA PRO A 25 9.22 36.29 33.84
C PRO A 25 10.28 35.26 34.25
N ASP A 26 9.98 34.45 35.26
CA ASP A 26 10.87 33.46 35.84
C ASP A 26 10.79 32.09 35.14
N THR A 27 9.94 31.95 34.11
CA THR A 27 9.78 30.69 33.38
C THR A 27 10.86 30.54 32.31
N GLU A 28 11.91 29.78 32.61
CA GLU A 28 13.00 29.48 31.65
C GLU A 28 12.76 28.17 30.87
N HIS A 29 12.22 27.14 31.54
CA HIS A 29 12.04 25.81 30.97
C HIS A 29 10.67 25.22 31.30
N LEU A 30 10.06 24.55 30.32
CA LEU A 30 8.89 23.69 30.51
C LEU A 30 9.28 22.23 30.20
N THR A 31 9.18 21.36 31.19
CA THR A 31 9.38 19.92 31.01
C THR A 31 8.04 19.23 30.89
N ILE A 32 7.81 18.57 29.76
CA ILE A 32 6.56 17.86 29.48
C ILE A 32 6.91 16.39 29.22
N GLU A 33 6.42 15.52 30.09
CA GLU A 33 6.60 14.07 29.96
C GLU A 33 5.60 13.51 28.96
N ILE A 34 6.10 12.84 27.92
CA ILE A 34 5.29 12.11 26.94
C ILE A 34 5.12 10.65 27.38
N GLN A 35 3.89 10.13 27.28
CA GLN A 35 3.57 8.78 27.71
C GLN A 35 3.22 7.89 26.50
N LYS A 36 4.02 6.86 26.27
CA LYS A 36 3.67 5.77 25.36
C LYS A 36 2.63 4.87 26.04
N VAL A 37 1.46 4.72 25.44
CA VAL A 37 0.31 4.00 26.02
C VAL A 37 -0.14 2.80 25.18
N LEU A 38 0.30 2.74 23.92
CA LEU A 38 0.18 1.55 23.08
C LEU A 38 1.58 1.02 22.78
N HIS A 39 1.70 -0.30 22.59
CA HIS A 39 2.99 -0.99 22.46
C HIS A 39 2.99 -1.95 21.27
N TRP A 40 2.63 -1.46 20.08
CA TRP A 40 2.64 -2.27 18.86
C TRP A 40 4.08 -2.52 18.41
N ARG A 41 4.94 -1.50 18.51
CA ARG A 41 6.38 -1.60 18.20
C ARG A 41 7.07 -2.74 18.96
N GLU A 42 6.84 -2.83 20.26
CA GLU A 42 7.43 -3.85 21.16
C GLU A 42 6.87 -5.25 20.87
N LYS A 43 5.68 -5.34 20.28
CA LYS A 43 5.12 -6.59 19.78
C LYS A 43 5.74 -6.98 18.42
N GLY A 44 6.67 -6.21 17.86
CA GLY A 44 7.32 -6.50 16.58
C GLY A 44 6.61 -5.90 15.36
N TRP A 45 5.67 -4.98 15.55
CA TRP A 45 5.16 -4.17 14.44
C TRP A 45 6.15 -3.06 14.09
N VAL A 46 6.30 -2.76 12.81
CA VAL A 46 7.19 -1.72 12.30
C VAL A 46 6.37 -0.78 11.44
N THR A 47 6.46 0.52 11.71
CA THR A 47 5.74 1.54 10.95
C THR A 47 6.54 1.96 9.72
N ALA A 48 5.87 2.20 8.60
CA ALA A 48 6.53 2.63 7.39
C ALA A 48 5.69 3.61 6.57
N ASP A 49 6.38 4.57 5.96
CA ASP A 49 5.88 5.35 4.85
C ASP A 49 6.55 4.82 3.56
N THR A 50 5.75 4.28 2.64
CA THR A 50 6.23 3.68 1.40
C THR A 50 6.54 4.70 0.31
N HIS A 51 6.19 5.97 0.50
CA HIS A 51 6.19 6.95 -0.58
C HIS A 51 6.42 8.39 -0.07
N VAL A 52 7.68 8.85 -0.15
CA VAL A 52 8.09 10.19 0.27
C VAL A 52 8.99 10.82 -0.79
N HIS A 53 8.79 12.12 -1.05
CA HIS A 53 9.59 12.94 -1.97
C HIS A 53 10.15 14.21 -1.29
N PHE A 54 11.08 14.88 -1.97
CA PHE A 54 11.57 16.23 -1.64
C PHE A 54 12.19 16.43 -0.24
N LEU A 55 12.72 15.36 0.36
CA LEU A 55 13.52 15.43 1.60
C LEU A 55 14.96 14.97 1.33
N SER A 56 15.92 15.43 2.13
CA SER A 56 17.21 14.74 2.23
C SER A 56 17.07 13.48 3.12
N PRO A 57 17.92 12.46 2.99
CA PRO A 57 17.90 11.30 3.88
C PRO A 57 17.96 11.67 5.37
N SER A 58 18.78 12.67 5.74
CA SER A 58 18.87 13.15 7.13
C SER A 58 17.59 13.83 7.62
N THR A 59 16.93 14.63 6.78
CA THR A 59 15.68 15.29 7.13
C THR A 59 14.54 14.29 7.20
N ALA A 60 14.48 13.33 6.28
CA ALA A 60 13.54 12.22 6.32
C ALA A 60 13.68 11.44 7.62
N MET A 61 14.90 11.11 8.04
CA MET A 61 15.14 10.40 9.30
C MET A 61 14.67 11.22 10.52
N LEU A 62 14.91 12.54 10.53
CA LEU A 62 14.45 13.43 11.58
C LEU A 62 12.91 13.51 11.65
N GLU A 63 12.24 13.70 10.51
CA GLU A 63 10.77 13.72 10.43
C GLU A 63 10.18 12.36 10.83
N GLY A 64 10.78 11.25 10.37
CA GLY A 64 10.38 9.90 10.75
C GLY A 64 10.49 9.66 12.25
N ALA A 65 11.60 10.07 12.87
CA ALA A 65 11.77 9.98 14.32
C ALA A 65 10.78 10.88 15.07
N ALA A 66 10.47 12.07 14.56
CA ALA A 66 9.48 12.98 15.12
C ALA A 66 8.07 12.37 15.04
N GLU A 67 7.72 11.71 13.95
CA GLU A 67 6.41 11.12 13.71
C GLU A 67 6.28 9.66 14.15
N GLY A 68 7.36 9.02 14.61
CA GLY A 68 7.34 7.59 14.96
C GLY A 68 7.14 6.68 13.74
N VAL A 69 7.73 7.03 12.60
CA VAL A 69 7.78 6.24 11.36
C VAL A 69 9.13 5.54 11.28
N ASN A 70 9.17 4.22 11.52
CA ASN A 70 10.41 3.45 11.62
C ASN A 70 11.12 3.26 10.27
N VAL A 71 10.38 3.21 9.16
CA VAL A 71 10.95 3.07 7.82
C VAL A 71 10.39 4.13 6.90
N ILE A 72 11.27 4.95 6.32
CA ILE A 72 10.91 5.89 5.26
C ILE A 72 11.55 5.43 3.96
N ASN A 73 10.71 5.32 2.94
CA ASN A 73 11.15 5.09 1.57
C ASN A 73 11.14 6.43 0.84
N LEU A 74 12.33 7.00 0.69
CA LEU A 74 12.54 8.23 -0.06
C LEU A 74 12.72 7.88 -1.53
N LEU A 75 11.90 8.42 -2.41
CA LEU A 75 11.87 7.99 -3.80
C LEU A 75 12.58 9.01 -4.69
N ALA A 76 13.62 8.56 -5.38
CA ALA A 76 14.17 9.31 -6.49
C ALA A 76 13.22 9.21 -7.69
N SER A 77 12.96 10.34 -8.33
CA SER A 77 12.05 10.39 -9.48
C SER A 77 12.35 11.58 -10.40
N GLN A 78 11.56 11.70 -11.46
CA GLN A 78 11.70 12.68 -12.51
C GLN A 78 10.37 13.41 -12.75
N TRP A 79 10.43 14.73 -12.98
CA TRP A 79 9.34 15.57 -13.47
C TRP A 79 9.86 16.43 -14.61
N GLY A 80 9.77 15.95 -15.84
CA GLY A 80 10.40 16.60 -16.98
C GLY A 80 11.93 16.60 -16.83
N GLU A 81 12.53 17.79 -16.74
CA GLU A 81 13.97 17.96 -16.55
C GLU A 81 14.39 17.98 -15.07
N LEU A 82 13.43 18.01 -14.14
CA LEU A 82 13.71 17.98 -12.71
C LEU A 82 13.96 16.54 -12.26
N MET A 83 15.11 16.30 -11.66
CA MET A 83 15.47 15.03 -11.01
C MET A 83 15.51 15.25 -9.50
N THR A 84 14.79 14.43 -8.74
CA THR A 84 14.76 14.48 -7.27
C THR A 84 15.50 13.27 -6.69
N ASN A 85 16.25 13.48 -5.61
CA ASN A 85 16.94 12.43 -4.84
C ASN A 85 17.84 11.45 -5.61
N VAL A 86 18.08 11.66 -6.92
CA VAL A 86 18.96 10.83 -7.75
C VAL A 86 20.38 10.79 -7.20
N GLY A 87 20.86 11.91 -6.64
CA GLY A 87 22.17 11.99 -5.99
C GLY A 87 22.26 11.30 -4.63
N ASP A 88 21.12 10.98 -4.00
CA ASP A 88 21.06 10.25 -2.74
C ASP A 88 20.95 8.72 -2.96
N PHE A 89 20.58 8.29 -4.16
CA PHE A 89 20.47 6.88 -4.49
C PHE A 89 21.85 6.25 -4.74
N ASP A 90 22.11 5.15 -4.05
CA ASP A 90 23.37 4.41 -4.19
C ASP A 90 23.19 2.90 -4.30
N GLY A 91 21.95 2.41 -4.25
CA GLY A 91 21.64 0.98 -4.32
C GLY A 91 22.19 0.15 -3.16
N HIS A 92 22.75 0.69 -2.08
CA HIS A 92 23.26 -0.12 -0.96
C HIS A 92 23.05 0.46 0.46
N THR A 93 23.09 1.77 0.66
CA THR A 93 22.96 2.38 1.99
C THR A 93 21.52 2.41 2.50
N THR A 94 21.32 1.86 3.69
CA THR A 94 20.16 2.16 4.52
C THR A 94 20.61 3.04 5.68
N PHE A 95 20.21 4.31 5.64
CA PHE A 95 20.52 5.29 6.69
C PHE A 95 19.86 4.89 8.01
N GLY A 96 20.48 5.27 9.12
CA GLY A 96 19.99 4.97 10.47
C GLY A 96 20.27 3.54 10.95
N THR A 97 20.77 2.65 10.08
CA THR A 97 21.29 1.35 10.54
C THR A 97 22.52 1.53 11.43
N LYS A 98 22.79 0.56 12.31
CA LYS A 98 24.02 0.54 13.13
C LYS A 98 25.29 0.59 12.28
N ALA A 99 25.29 -0.07 11.11
CA ALA A 99 26.39 -0.04 10.17
C ALA A 99 26.62 1.35 9.56
N ALA A 100 25.56 2.15 9.39
CA ALA A 100 25.61 3.53 8.94
C ALA A 100 25.72 4.55 10.09
N GLY A 101 26.03 4.11 11.32
CA GLY A 101 26.23 4.98 12.50
C GLY A 101 24.96 5.41 13.23
N GLY A 102 23.80 4.85 12.88
CA GLY A 102 22.54 5.05 13.62
C GLY A 102 22.31 4.04 14.74
N ASP A 103 21.14 4.11 15.38
CA ASP A 103 20.74 3.17 16.45
C ASP A 103 20.00 1.93 15.92
N GLY A 104 19.54 1.97 14.66
CA GLY A 104 18.75 0.93 14.01
C GLY A 104 17.23 1.03 14.24
N GLU A 105 16.71 2.08 14.89
CA GLU A 105 15.26 2.21 15.16
C GLU A 105 14.52 2.96 14.05
N PHE A 106 15.17 3.94 13.42
CA PHE A 106 14.61 4.72 12.31
C PHE A 106 15.50 4.57 11.09
N LEU A 107 14.93 4.02 10.02
CA LEU A 107 15.63 3.68 8.79
C LEU A 107 15.12 4.54 7.64
N VAL A 108 16.03 5.04 6.81
CA VAL A 108 15.69 5.66 5.53
C VAL A 108 16.40 4.90 4.43
N ARG A 109 15.65 4.51 3.40
CA ARG A 109 16.19 3.87 2.20
C ARG A 109 15.74 4.64 0.98
N VAL A 110 16.69 4.97 0.11
CA VAL A 110 16.38 5.61 -1.17
C VAL A 110 16.02 4.52 -2.17
N GLY A 111 14.80 4.58 -2.70
CA GLY A 111 14.31 3.80 -3.81
C GLY A 111 14.00 4.70 -5.00
N THR A 112 13.18 4.24 -5.93
CA THR A 112 12.69 5.08 -7.03
C THR A 112 11.17 5.01 -7.17
N GLU A 113 10.55 6.12 -7.54
CA GLU A 113 9.23 6.11 -8.14
C GLU A 113 9.45 6.24 -9.65
N ASN A 114 9.22 5.15 -10.36
CA ASN A 114 9.27 5.18 -11.81
C ASN A 114 7.86 5.44 -12.35
N ARG A 115 7.72 6.31 -13.34
CA ARG A 115 6.41 6.82 -13.71
C ARG A 115 6.17 6.82 -15.21
N GLN A 116 4.91 6.53 -15.55
CA GLN A 116 4.34 6.73 -16.86
C GLN A 116 3.00 7.41 -16.71
N HIS A 117 2.62 8.17 -17.74
CA HIS A 117 1.47 9.06 -17.70
C HIS A 117 0.16 8.32 -17.35
N VAL A 118 -0.50 7.71 -18.34
CA VAL A 118 -1.74 6.95 -18.09
C VAL A 118 -1.49 5.48 -17.73
N LEU A 119 -0.28 4.97 -18.04
CA LEU A 119 0.09 3.59 -17.76
C LEU A 119 0.27 3.31 -16.27
N GLY A 120 0.65 4.31 -15.49
CA GLY A 120 0.71 4.24 -14.03
C GLY A 120 2.08 4.57 -13.47
N HIS A 121 2.18 4.58 -12.15
CA HIS A 121 3.44 4.75 -11.44
C HIS A 121 3.79 3.46 -10.69
N ILE A 122 5.07 3.32 -10.33
CA ILE A 122 5.56 2.17 -9.57
C ILE A 122 6.67 2.56 -8.61
N SER A 123 6.53 2.17 -7.35
CA SER A 123 7.53 2.39 -6.31
C SER A 123 8.41 1.15 -6.19
N LEU A 124 9.69 1.32 -6.50
CA LEU A 124 10.71 0.29 -6.46
C LEU A 124 11.55 0.52 -5.20
N LEU A 125 11.32 -0.31 -4.17
CA LEU A 125 11.89 -0.10 -2.85
C LEU A 125 13.01 -1.10 -2.59
N GLY A 126 14.08 -0.65 -1.93
CA GLY A 126 15.03 -1.57 -1.30
C GLY A 126 15.93 -2.40 -2.20
N TYR A 127 15.81 -2.25 -3.51
CA TYR A 127 16.62 -2.99 -4.48
C TYR A 127 18.11 -2.62 -4.36
N SER A 128 18.95 -3.54 -4.82
CA SER A 128 20.40 -3.40 -4.74
C SER A 128 21.06 -3.28 -6.12
N GLY A 129 22.12 -2.48 -6.19
CA GLY A 129 22.88 -2.26 -7.43
C GLY A 129 22.49 -0.97 -8.15
N ASP A 130 22.65 -0.97 -9.47
CA ASP A 130 22.45 0.23 -10.27
C ASP A 130 20.97 0.65 -10.29
N MET A 131 20.75 1.97 -10.34
CA MET A 131 19.42 2.56 -10.45
C MET A 131 18.68 2.00 -11.67
N ILE A 132 17.41 1.63 -11.47
CA ILE A 132 16.55 1.12 -12.54
C ILE A 132 16.06 2.30 -13.38
N LEU A 133 16.58 2.41 -14.60
CA LEU A 133 16.33 3.49 -15.54
C LEU A 133 15.57 3.00 -16.79
N PRO A 134 14.83 3.90 -17.49
CA PRO A 134 14.59 5.31 -17.14
C PRO A 134 13.69 5.46 -15.91
N LEU A 135 13.78 6.61 -15.22
CA LEU A 135 12.89 6.94 -14.09
C LEU A 135 11.48 7.22 -14.60
N CYS A 136 11.35 8.10 -15.59
CA CYS A 136 10.06 8.37 -16.21
C CYS A 136 10.12 8.16 -17.72
N CYS A 137 8.97 7.81 -18.33
CA CYS A 137 8.79 7.80 -19.78
C CYS A 137 7.32 8.08 -20.15
N GLY A 138 7.06 8.40 -21.42
CA GLY A 138 5.68 8.58 -21.91
C GLY A 138 5.08 9.99 -21.80
N GLY A 139 5.89 11.04 -21.98
CA GLY A 139 5.42 12.42 -22.20
C GLY A 139 5.59 13.39 -21.03
N ALA A 140 5.16 14.65 -21.25
CA ALA A 140 5.63 15.84 -20.53
C ALA A 140 5.26 15.95 -19.05
N ASP A 141 4.17 15.31 -18.61
CA ASP A 141 3.76 15.35 -17.19
C ASP A 141 4.66 14.45 -16.32
N GLU A 142 5.44 13.58 -16.96
CA GLU A 142 6.31 12.57 -16.35
C GLU A 142 7.78 12.80 -16.73
N SER A 143 8.07 12.74 -18.03
CA SER A 143 9.39 12.89 -18.65
C SER A 143 9.42 14.12 -19.58
N ALA A 144 10.33 14.19 -20.55
CA ALA A 144 10.39 15.32 -21.47
C ALA A 144 9.25 15.31 -22.50
N ILE A 145 8.96 16.49 -23.07
CA ILE A 145 7.96 16.65 -24.13
C ILE A 145 8.37 15.79 -25.33
N GLY A 146 7.49 14.88 -25.73
CA GLY A 146 7.73 13.99 -26.87
C GLY A 146 8.49 12.70 -26.53
N ASP A 147 8.86 12.49 -25.26
CA ASP A 147 9.49 11.24 -24.85
C ASP A 147 8.58 10.05 -25.11
N PRO A 148 9.11 8.96 -25.70
CA PRO A 148 8.31 7.80 -26.01
C PRO A 148 7.97 6.99 -24.77
N VAL A 149 6.97 6.11 -24.92
CA VAL A 149 6.81 4.95 -24.05
C VAL A 149 7.83 3.89 -24.50
N ASP A 150 8.89 3.74 -23.73
CA ASP A 150 9.98 2.80 -24.00
C ASP A 150 10.13 1.72 -22.92
N THR A 151 9.52 1.86 -21.74
CA THR A 151 9.55 0.86 -20.68
C THR A 151 8.15 0.64 -20.12
N ALA A 152 7.83 -0.58 -19.71
CA ALA A 152 6.56 -0.93 -19.08
C ALA A 152 6.75 -1.02 -17.55
N LEU A 153 5.73 -0.70 -16.75
CA LEU A 153 5.77 -0.86 -15.28
C LEU A 153 6.15 -2.28 -14.88
N THR A 154 5.61 -3.28 -15.57
CA THR A 154 5.86 -4.71 -15.34
C THR A 154 7.33 -5.06 -15.57
N GLU A 155 8.01 -4.34 -16.48
CA GLU A 155 9.44 -4.53 -16.71
C GLU A 155 10.28 -3.94 -15.57
N TRP A 156 9.99 -2.72 -15.14
CA TRP A 156 10.60 -2.13 -13.95
C TRP A 156 10.40 -3.01 -12.71
N ALA A 157 9.19 -3.55 -12.53
CA ALA A 157 8.88 -4.50 -11.46
C ALA A 157 9.79 -5.73 -11.51
N ARG A 158 9.95 -6.36 -12.68
CA ARG A 158 10.81 -7.53 -12.85
C ARG A 158 12.27 -7.21 -12.54
N GLN A 159 12.78 -6.06 -12.99
CA GLN A 159 14.16 -5.63 -12.70
C GLN A 159 14.37 -5.42 -11.20
N CYS A 160 13.45 -4.73 -10.51
CA CYS A 160 13.49 -4.51 -9.07
C CYS A 160 13.53 -5.83 -8.30
N ARG A 161 12.70 -6.81 -8.69
CA ARG A 161 12.69 -8.14 -8.09
C ARG A 161 13.98 -8.90 -8.30
N VAL A 162 14.57 -8.84 -9.49
CA VAL A 162 15.90 -9.44 -9.78
C VAL A 162 16.97 -8.82 -8.88
N GLN A 163 16.88 -7.52 -8.63
CA GLN A 163 17.75 -6.79 -7.72
C GLN A 163 17.37 -6.92 -6.23
N GLY A 164 16.45 -7.83 -5.89
CA GLY A 164 16.07 -8.15 -4.51
C GLY A 164 15.16 -7.13 -3.81
N GLY A 165 14.60 -6.18 -4.56
CA GLY A 165 13.72 -5.15 -4.03
C GLY A 165 12.28 -5.60 -3.79
N LEU A 166 11.46 -4.63 -3.41
CA LEU A 166 10.03 -4.73 -3.16
C LEU A 166 9.29 -3.82 -4.14
N VAL A 167 8.27 -4.34 -4.80
CA VAL A 167 7.48 -3.62 -5.80
C VAL A 167 6.13 -3.20 -5.20
N VAL A 168 5.90 -1.90 -5.08
CA VAL A 168 4.63 -1.33 -4.62
C VAL A 168 3.99 -0.55 -5.77
N LEU A 169 2.69 -0.73 -5.99
CA LEU A 169 1.91 0.15 -6.86
C LEU A 169 1.42 1.34 -6.02
N PRO A 170 2.05 2.53 -6.11
CA PRO A 170 1.72 3.69 -5.30
C PRO A 170 0.32 4.22 -5.63
N HIS A 171 -0.26 5.00 -4.69
CA HIS A 171 -1.55 5.70 -4.81
C HIS A 171 -2.61 4.95 -5.63
N PHE A 172 -2.72 3.65 -5.38
CA PHE A 172 -3.52 2.72 -6.18
C PHE A 172 -5.01 3.08 -6.06
N PRO A 173 -5.76 3.10 -7.18
CA PRO A 173 -5.37 2.61 -8.50
C PRO A 173 -4.84 3.67 -9.46
N ASP A 174 -4.77 4.96 -9.13
CA ASP A 174 -4.65 6.02 -10.14
C ASP A 174 -3.24 6.62 -10.23
N PRO A 175 -2.58 6.62 -11.41
CA PRO A 175 -3.09 6.21 -12.74
C PRO A 175 -3.11 4.68 -12.94
N ARG A 176 -4.16 4.18 -13.61
CA ARG A 176 -4.57 2.77 -13.47
C ARG A 176 -4.14 1.77 -14.53
N LEU A 177 -3.89 2.16 -15.79
CA LEU A 177 -3.92 1.19 -16.90
C LEU A 177 -3.04 -0.07 -16.67
N GLU A 178 -1.72 0.04 -16.64
CA GLU A 178 -0.83 -1.13 -16.58
C GLU A 178 -0.85 -1.87 -15.23
N ASN A 179 -1.38 -1.25 -14.17
CA ASN A 179 -1.47 -1.88 -12.84
C ASN A 179 -2.13 -3.27 -12.91
N ALA A 180 -3.18 -3.41 -13.73
CA ALA A 180 -3.86 -4.68 -13.94
C ALA A 180 -2.94 -5.78 -14.49
N ALA A 181 -2.11 -5.45 -15.50
CA ALA A 181 -1.16 -6.40 -16.08
C ALA A 181 -0.09 -6.79 -15.07
N THR A 182 0.43 -5.82 -14.32
CA THR A 182 1.46 -6.03 -13.28
C THR A 182 0.96 -6.97 -12.18
N ILE A 183 -0.29 -6.81 -11.74
CA ILE A 183 -0.91 -7.68 -10.72
C ILE A 183 -1.20 -9.07 -11.29
N VAL A 184 -1.82 -9.17 -12.47
CA VAL A 184 -2.17 -10.46 -13.09
C VAL A 184 -0.94 -11.34 -13.33
N LEU A 185 0.18 -10.72 -13.73
CA LEU A 185 1.46 -11.39 -13.94
C LEU A 185 2.25 -11.64 -12.64
N GLY A 186 1.70 -11.28 -11.48
CA GLY A 186 2.29 -11.51 -10.16
C GLY A 186 3.60 -10.75 -9.92
N GLN A 187 3.72 -9.54 -10.48
CA GLN A 187 4.93 -8.72 -10.39
C GLN A 187 4.86 -7.64 -9.30
N ALA A 188 3.68 -7.32 -8.77
CA ALA A 188 3.50 -6.43 -7.62
C ALA A 188 3.59 -7.20 -6.28
N ASP A 189 4.31 -6.67 -5.31
CA ASP A 189 4.36 -7.20 -3.93
C ASP A 189 3.29 -6.56 -3.02
N ALA A 190 2.83 -5.34 -3.31
CA ALA A 190 1.77 -4.66 -2.57
C ALA A 190 1.10 -3.54 -3.39
N VAL A 191 -0.06 -3.07 -2.92
CA VAL A 191 -0.74 -1.86 -3.42
C VAL A 191 -0.81 -0.82 -2.30
N GLU A 192 -0.52 0.42 -2.64
CA GLU A 192 -0.56 1.55 -1.72
C GLU A 192 -1.97 2.15 -1.65
N MET A 193 -2.55 2.10 -0.47
CA MET A 193 -3.77 2.83 -0.13
C MET A 193 -3.38 4.26 0.21
N CYS A 194 -4.06 5.23 -0.39
CA CYS A 194 -3.97 6.63 0.00
C CYS A 194 -5.37 7.26 0.11
N SER A 195 -5.42 8.49 0.61
CA SER A 195 -6.60 9.35 0.43
C SER A 195 -6.59 10.00 -0.95
N VAL A 196 -7.73 10.54 -1.37
CA VAL A 196 -7.79 11.50 -2.49
C VAL A 196 -6.72 12.58 -2.31
N PHE A 197 -5.92 12.85 -3.34
CA PHE A 197 -4.85 13.85 -3.31
C PHE A 197 -5.29 15.25 -2.83
N SER A 198 -6.59 15.56 -2.90
CA SER A 198 -7.17 16.81 -2.39
C SER A 198 -7.46 16.84 -0.88
N ASP A 199 -7.60 15.68 -0.23
CA ASP A 199 -7.93 15.55 1.19
C ASP A 199 -7.16 14.39 1.85
N LEU A 200 -5.86 14.60 2.11
CA LEU A 200 -5.00 13.60 2.74
C LEU A 200 -5.37 13.23 4.19
N TYR A 201 -6.38 13.86 4.78
CA TYR A 201 -6.92 13.53 6.11
C TYR A 201 -8.33 12.92 6.04
N GLY A 202 -8.85 12.66 4.83
CA GLY A 202 -10.19 12.13 4.58
C GLY A 202 -10.33 10.62 4.84
N GLY A 203 -9.22 9.93 5.14
CA GLY A 203 -9.17 8.48 5.35
C GLY A 203 -8.94 7.69 4.07
N VAL A 204 -8.91 6.37 4.19
CA VAL A 204 -8.72 5.48 3.04
C VAL A 204 -9.91 5.62 2.08
N ASP A 205 -9.63 5.87 0.80
CA ASP A 205 -10.68 6.10 -0.20
C ASP A 205 -11.49 4.82 -0.48
N PRO A 206 -12.82 4.82 -0.30
CA PRO A 206 -13.68 3.68 -0.63
C PRO A 206 -13.62 3.23 -2.10
N TYR A 207 -13.40 4.16 -3.04
CA TYR A 207 -13.24 3.83 -4.46
C TYR A 207 -11.94 3.06 -4.71
N PHE A 208 -10.86 3.41 -4.00
CA PHE A 208 -9.58 2.73 -4.14
C PHE A 208 -9.65 1.32 -3.56
N LEU A 209 -10.32 1.17 -2.41
CA LEU A 209 -10.64 -0.14 -1.85
C LEU A 209 -11.49 -0.98 -2.80
N SER A 210 -12.51 -0.39 -3.41
CA SER A 210 -13.36 -1.11 -4.37
C SER A 210 -12.55 -1.65 -5.55
N ASP A 211 -11.55 -0.92 -6.03
CA ASP A 211 -10.71 -1.39 -7.13
C ASP A 211 -9.78 -2.53 -6.67
N TRP A 212 -9.13 -2.37 -5.52
CA TRP A 212 -8.30 -3.42 -4.93
C TRP A 212 -9.09 -4.72 -4.67
N TYR A 213 -10.32 -4.61 -4.19
CA TYR A 213 -11.20 -5.76 -3.94
C TYR A 213 -11.50 -6.58 -5.19
N ARG A 214 -11.48 -6.00 -6.41
CA ARG A 214 -11.65 -6.75 -7.66
C ARG A 214 -10.57 -7.83 -7.82
N TYR A 215 -9.34 -7.49 -7.44
CA TYR A 215 -8.21 -8.41 -7.47
C TYR A 215 -8.34 -9.49 -6.39
N LEU A 216 -8.74 -9.10 -5.16
CA LEU A 216 -8.99 -10.06 -4.08
C LEU A 216 -10.13 -11.04 -4.41
N ASN A 217 -11.23 -10.54 -4.99
CA ASN A 217 -12.38 -11.34 -5.44
C ASN A 217 -11.98 -12.37 -6.52
N ASN A 218 -10.90 -12.11 -7.25
CA ASN A 218 -10.31 -13.02 -8.23
C ASN A 218 -9.08 -13.77 -7.69
N GLY A 219 -8.87 -13.80 -6.38
CA GLY A 219 -7.86 -14.63 -5.72
C GLY A 219 -6.43 -14.09 -5.79
N TYR A 220 -6.21 -12.90 -6.35
CA TYR A 220 -4.92 -12.21 -6.34
C TYR A 220 -4.71 -11.60 -4.96
N LEU A 221 -3.85 -12.23 -4.15
CA LEU A 221 -3.45 -11.68 -2.86
C LEU A 221 -2.35 -10.65 -3.09
N VAL A 222 -2.73 -9.38 -3.04
CA VAL A 222 -1.80 -8.25 -3.06
C VAL A 222 -1.98 -7.47 -1.76
N PRO A 223 -1.01 -7.52 -0.82
CA PRO A 223 -1.05 -6.80 0.44
C PRO A 223 -1.37 -5.30 0.31
N ALA A 224 -2.06 -4.77 1.32
CA ALA A 224 -2.27 -3.33 1.46
C ALA A 224 -1.12 -2.69 2.24
N VAL A 225 -0.49 -1.69 1.64
CA VAL A 225 0.46 -0.77 2.28
C VAL A 225 -0.04 0.66 2.12
N ALA A 226 0.62 1.61 2.75
CA ALA A 226 0.30 3.03 2.70
C ALA A 226 1.58 3.86 2.78
N GLY A 227 1.58 4.91 1.97
CA GLY A 227 2.58 5.95 1.92
C GLY A 227 1.90 7.30 1.72
N THR A 228 2.54 8.37 2.17
CA THR A 228 1.90 9.69 2.17
C THR A 228 1.90 10.37 0.81
N ASP A 229 2.77 9.93 -0.10
CA ASP A 229 3.15 10.68 -1.28
C ASP A 229 3.48 12.13 -0.90
N LYS A 230 4.37 12.27 0.09
CA LYS A 230 4.74 13.59 0.62
C LYS A 230 5.51 14.36 -0.44
N MET A 231 4.84 15.37 -1.00
CA MET A 231 5.41 16.27 -2.01
C MET A 231 5.92 17.61 -1.46
N SER A 232 5.60 17.94 -0.20
CA SER A 232 5.96 19.23 0.41
C SER A 232 5.86 19.22 1.93
N ALA A 233 6.23 20.33 2.57
CA ALA A 233 6.02 20.55 4.00
C ALA A 233 4.54 20.69 4.43
N ARG A 234 3.57 20.59 3.50
CA ARG A 234 2.13 20.71 3.79
C ARG A 234 1.60 19.59 4.70
N PHE A 235 2.25 18.42 4.69
CA PHE A 235 1.81 17.24 5.44
C PHE A 235 2.99 16.54 6.11
N ALA A 236 2.75 15.88 7.24
CA ALA A 236 3.77 15.14 7.98
C ALA A 236 4.01 13.76 7.36
N VAL A 237 5.26 13.29 7.39
CA VAL A 237 5.62 11.92 6.97
C VAL A 237 4.82 10.90 7.77
N GLY A 238 4.31 9.88 7.09
CA GLY A 238 3.48 8.84 7.68
C GLY A 238 2.11 9.29 8.18
N THR A 239 1.56 10.42 7.73
CA THR A 239 0.17 10.81 8.09
C THR A 239 -0.82 9.66 7.86
N ILE A 240 -0.73 9.00 6.71
CA ILE A 240 -1.13 7.60 6.55
C ILE A 240 0.13 6.75 6.58
N ARG A 241 0.09 5.56 7.19
CA ARG A 241 1.25 4.68 7.22
C ARG A 241 0.88 3.21 7.25
N THR A 242 1.85 2.40 6.86
CA THR A 242 1.83 0.95 6.98
C THR A 242 2.30 0.54 8.36
N TYR A 243 1.68 -0.45 8.96
CA TYR A 243 2.26 -1.27 10.03
C TYR A 243 2.53 -2.66 9.47
N ALA A 244 3.77 -3.13 9.51
CA ALA A 244 4.17 -4.46 9.06
C ALA A 244 4.72 -5.29 10.22
N LYS A 245 4.28 -6.54 10.35
CA LYS A 245 4.68 -7.42 11.44
C LYS A 245 5.98 -8.16 11.10
N ILE A 246 7.06 -7.87 11.82
CA ILE A 246 8.28 -8.65 11.72
C ILE A 246 8.01 -10.08 12.22
N GLN A 247 8.48 -11.06 11.45
CA GLN A 247 8.34 -12.46 11.80
C GLN A 247 8.97 -12.74 13.17
N SER A 248 8.28 -13.53 13.99
CA SER A 248 8.79 -13.93 15.30
C SER A 248 10.19 -14.54 15.19
N GLY A 249 11.08 -14.19 16.13
CA GLY A 249 12.47 -14.64 16.15
C GLY A 249 13.42 -13.91 15.21
N HIS A 250 12.95 -12.93 14.42
CA HIS A 250 13.80 -12.11 13.57
C HIS A 250 13.95 -10.69 14.15
N GLU A 251 15.15 -10.12 14.01
CA GLU A 251 15.40 -8.73 14.39
C GLU A 251 14.84 -7.76 13.34
N PHE A 252 14.59 -6.52 13.77
CA PHE A 252 14.22 -5.45 12.85
C PHE A 252 15.42 -5.06 11.98
N SER A 253 15.21 -5.12 10.67
CA SER A 253 16.08 -4.61 9.63
C SER A 253 15.21 -4.20 8.45
N TYR A 254 15.78 -3.48 7.49
CA TYR A 254 15.05 -3.13 6.27
C TYR A 254 14.65 -4.38 5.47
N GLN A 255 15.51 -5.40 5.42
CA GLN A 255 15.23 -6.67 4.74
C GLN A 255 14.10 -7.46 5.42
N THR A 256 14.09 -7.55 6.76
CA THR A 256 13.02 -8.23 7.48
C THR A 256 11.70 -7.45 7.41
N TRP A 257 11.76 -6.11 7.30
CA TRP A 257 10.59 -5.29 6.98
C TRP A 257 10.05 -5.56 5.56
N MET A 258 10.90 -5.59 4.52
CA MET A 258 10.45 -5.95 3.17
C MET A 258 9.82 -7.35 3.12
N ALA A 259 10.39 -8.31 3.83
CA ALA A 259 9.82 -9.66 3.96
C ALA A 259 8.45 -9.65 4.65
N ALA A 260 8.28 -8.84 5.71
CA ALA A 260 7.00 -8.66 6.38
C ALA A 260 5.94 -8.08 5.44
N VAL A 261 6.26 -7.06 4.64
CA VAL A 261 5.35 -6.51 3.63
C VAL A 261 4.96 -7.58 2.61
N ARG A 262 5.93 -8.30 2.04
CA ARG A 262 5.68 -9.37 1.07
C ARG A 262 4.83 -10.51 1.64
N SER A 263 4.95 -10.81 2.93
CA SER A 263 4.11 -11.80 3.62
C SER A 263 2.66 -11.35 3.84
N GLY A 264 2.39 -10.05 3.66
CA GLY A 264 1.09 -9.46 3.80
C GLY A 264 0.62 -9.21 5.23
N HIS A 265 1.39 -9.54 6.27
CA HIS A 265 1.01 -9.27 7.67
C HIS A 265 1.12 -7.77 7.99
N THR A 266 0.19 -7.02 7.40
CA THR A 266 0.22 -5.58 7.24
C THR A 266 -1.17 -4.99 7.42
N PHE A 267 -1.22 -3.75 7.92
CA PHE A 267 -2.41 -2.92 7.85
C PHE A 267 -2.02 -1.47 7.58
N VAL A 268 -2.97 -0.70 7.05
CA VAL A 268 -2.83 0.73 6.78
C VAL A 268 -3.66 1.52 7.78
N THR A 269 -3.18 2.70 8.18
CA THR A 269 -3.87 3.49 9.21
C THR A 269 -3.56 4.98 9.20
N TYR A 270 -4.56 5.77 9.59
CA TYR A 270 -4.49 7.20 9.95
C TYR A 270 -4.39 7.44 11.47
N GLY A 271 -4.31 6.37 12.27
CA GLY A 271 -4.29 6.47 13.72
C GLY A 271 -4.63 5.16 14.42
N PRO A 272 -5.83 4.58 14.18
CA PRO A 272 -6.22 3.34 14.84
C PRO A 272 -5.28 2.19 14.49
N LEU A 273 -4.71 1.58 15.51
CA LEU A 273 -3.91 0.37 15.40
C LEU A 273 -4.87 -0.83 15.45
N LEU A 274 -4.62 -1.82 14.61
CA LEU A 274 -5.42 -3.04 14.59
C LEU A 274 -4.53 -4.28 14.56
N ASP A 275 -5.08 -5.38 15.05
CA ASP A 275 -4.57 -6.73 14.87
C ASP A 275 -5.77 -7.66 14.65
N PHE A 276 -5.68 -8.55 13.67
CA PHE A 276 -6.81 -9.30 13.10
C PHE A 276 -6.37 -10.70 12.69
N HIS A 277 -7.12 -11.70 13.13
CA HIS A 277 -6.87 -13.11 12.85
C HIS A 277 -8.15 -13.83 12.44
N VAL A 278 -8.02 -14.83 11.57
CA VAL A 278 -9.08 -15.78 11.19
C VAL A 278 -8.61 -17.19 11.52
N GLY A 279 -9.20 -17.78 12.56
CA GLY A 279 -8.63 -18.95 13.23
C GLY A 279 -7.21 -18.65 13.71
N GLU A 280 -6.27 -19.52 13.38
CA GLU A 280 -4.84 -19.34 13.72
C GLU A 280 -4.06 -18.50 12.70
N LYS A 281 -4.74 -17.98 11.67
CA LYS A 281 -4.10 -17.32 10.52
C LYS A 281 -4.17 -15.80 10.67
N PRO A 282 -3.02 -15.09 10.66
CA PRO A 282 -3.00 -13.63 10.71
C PRO A 282 -3.43 -13.03 9.37
N MET A 283 -3.78 -11.74 9.38
CA MET A 283 -3.95 -10.93 8.15
C MET A 283 -2.79 -11.14 7.16
N GLY A 284 -3.09 -11.13 5.86
CA GLY A 284 -2.13 -11.35 4.77
C GLY A 284 -1.85 -12.81 4.42
N SER A 285 -2.38 -13.76 5.20
CA SER A 285 -2.09 -15.18 4.97
C SER A 285 -3.14 -15.88 4.08
N ARG A 286 -2.81 -17.10 3.67
CA ARG A 286 -3.73 -18.03 2.99
C ARG A 286 -4.06 -19.22 3.90
N MET A 287 -5.30 -19.70 3.81
CA MET A 287 -5.82 -20.88 4.48
C MET A 287 -6.53 -21.78 3.47
N ASN A 288 -6.47 -23.10 3.67
CA ASN A 288 -7.26 -24.06 2.91
C ASN A 288 -8.24 -24.79 3.83
N LEU A 289 -9.46 -25.03 3.36
CA LEU A 289 -10.49 -25.84 4.00
C LEU A 289 -10.92 -26.98 3.07
N SER A 290 -11.40 -28.07 3.65
CA SER A 290 -12.04 -29.17 2.90
C SER A 290 -13.34 -28.71 2.23
N ALA A 291 -13.87 -29.52 1.31
CA ALA A 291 -15.08 -29.18 0.55
C ALA A 291 -16.33 -28.95 1.41
N SER A 292 -16.35 -29.45 2.64
CA SER A 292 -17.40 -29.18 3.64
C SER A 292 -17.39 -27.75 4.18
N GLY A 293 -16.33 -26.98 3.91
CA GLY A 293 -16.07 -25.71 4.58
C GLY A 293 -15.86 -25.90 6.08
N GLY A 294 -16.17 -24.86 6.86
CA GLY A 294 -16.10 -24.87 8.31
C GLY A 294 -16.57 -23.55 8.92
N THR A 295 -16.66 -23.49 10.25
CA THR A 295 -16.87 -22.23 10.97
C THR A 295 -15.53 -21.77 11.52
N LEU A 296 -15.16 -20.53 11.24
CA LEU A 296 -13.90 -19.95 11.70
C LEU A 296 -14.17 -18.80 12.65
N ASP A 297 -13.41 -18.78 13.74
CA ASP A 297 -13.43 -17.66 14.67
C ASP A 297 -12.55 -16.54 14.16
N VAL A 298 -13.17 -15.40 13.93
CA VAL A 298 -12.52 -14.14 13.61
C VAL A 298 -12.28 -13.39 14.91
N THR A 299 -11.04 -12.98 15.16
CA THR A 299 -10.70 -12.19 16.36
C THR A 299 -9.99 -10.91 15.98
N TRP A 300 -10.24 -9.85 16.74
CA TRP A 300 -9.64 -8.55 16.52
C TRP A 300 -9.36 -7.80 17.82
N ASN A 301 -8.32 -6.97 17.77
CA ASN A 301 -7.92 -6.04 18.81
C ASN A 301 -7.62 -4.70 18.15
N VAL A 302 -8.29 -3.63 18.60
CA VAL A 302 -8.14 -2.29 18.04
C VAL A 302 -7.89 -1.26 19.13
N ALA A 303 -7.04 -0.29 18.86
CA ALA A 303 -6.73 0.78 19.80
C ALA A 303 -6.37 2.07 19.06
N SER A 304 -6.70 3.23 19.62
CA SER A 304 -6.37 4.53 19.05
C SER A 304 -6.10 5.54 20.16
N THR A 305 -5.12 6.41 19.93
CA THR A 305 -4.83 7.56 20.81
C THR A 305 -5.02 8.90 20.11
N THR A 306 -5.12 8.90 18.78
CA THR A 306 -5.12 10.10 17.94
C THR A 306 -6.51 10.47 17.44
N ILE A 307 -7.34 9.48 17.13
CA ILE A 307 -8.71 9.67 16.64
C ILE A 307 -9.68 8.69 17.31
N PRO A 308 -10.81 9.17 17.86
CA PRO A 308 -11.83 8.28 18.45
C PRO A 308 -12.40 7.29 17.43
N MET A 309 -12.25 6.01 17.72
CA MET A 309 -12.87 4.94 16.92
C MET A 309 -14.39 4.92 17.12
N THR A 310 -15.12 4.45 16.12
CA THR A 310 -16.58 4.37 16.16
C THR A 310 -17.09 2.96 15.91
N THR A 311 -16.56 2.28 14.89
CA THR A 311 -17.08 1.00 14.43
C THR A 311 -15.97 0.12 13.87
N VAL A 312 -16.07 -1.19 14.11
CA VAL A 312 -15.28 -2.21 13.41
C VAL A 312 -16.21 -2.97 12.47
N GLN A 313 -15.75 -3.20 11.25
CA GLN A 313 -16.49 -3.89 10.20
C GLN A 313 -15.68 -5.08 9.67
N LEU A 314 -16.32 -6.24 9.60
CA LEU A 314 -15.78 -7.41 8.91
C LEU A 314 -16.23 -7.39 7.46
N VAL A 315 -15.28 -7.33 6.54
CA VAL A 315 -15.54 -7.42 5.10
C VAL A 315 -15.30 -8.85 4.64
N ILE A 316 -16.24 -9.41 3.88
CA ILE A 316 -16.08 -10.69 3.20
C ILE A 316 -16.47 -10.52 1.73
N ASN A 317 -15.52 -10.80 0.82
CA ASN A 317 -15.69 -10.65 -0.63
C ASN A 317 -16.24 -9.26 -1.03
N GLY A 318 -15.67 -8.21 -0.45
CA GLY A 318 -15.97 -6.82 -0.74
C GLY A 318 -17.22 -6.26 -0.08
N MET A 319 -17.96 -7.07 0.69
CA MET A 319 -19.16 -6.64 1.41
C MET A 319 -18.97 -6.67 2.91
N VAL A 320 -19.44 -5.63 3.61
CA VAL A 320 -19.51 -5.63 5.07
C VAL A 320 -20.54 -6.68 5.51
N ARG A 321 -20.08 -7.74 6.18
CA ARG A 321 -20.92 -8.82 6.71
C ARG A 321 -21.27 -8.62 8.17
N GLU A 322 -20.32 -8.14 8.95
CA GLU A 322 -20.52 -7.82 10.36
C GLU A 322 -20.11 -6.37 10.61
N SER A 323 -20.81 -5.72 11.54
CA SER A 323 -20.53 -4.34 11.95
C SER A 323 -20.85 -4.18 13.42
N ARG A 324 -19.90 -3.66 14.19
CA ARG A 324 -20.06 -3.48 15.64
C ARG A 324 -19.56 -2.10 16.06
N ALA A 325 -20.41 -1.36 16.77
CA ALA A 325 -19.98 -0.17 17.49
C ALA A 325 -19.00 -0.55 18.61
N ILE A 326 -17.94 0.25 18.76
CA ILE A 326 -16.84 -0.04 19.68
C ILE A 326 -16.52 1.15 20.57
N LYS A 327 -15.75 0.90 21.62
CA LYS A 327 -15.19 1.97 22.46
C LYS A 327 -14.22 2.85 21.64
N PRO A 328 -14.14 4.16 21.95
CA PRO A 328 -13.34 5.10 21.16
C PRO A 328 -11.82 4.87 21.25
N ASP A 329 -11.34 4.37 22.39
CA ASP A 329 -9.90 4.30 22.67
C ASP A 329 -9.32 2.89 22.48
N GLN A 330 -10.03 1.85 22.94
CA GLN A 330 -9.59 0.46 22.81
C GLN A 330 -10.77 -0.51 22.94
N ASP A 331 -10.84 -1.51 22.08
CA ASP A 331 -11.81 -2.60 22.18
C ASP A 331 -11.25 -3.91 21.61
N VAL A 332 -11.81 -5.03 22.05
CA VAL A 332 -11.48 -6.37 21.55
C VAL A 332 -12.76 -7.14 21.27
N GLY A 333 -12.70 -8.07 20.33
CA GLY A 333 -13.86 -8.89 20.01
C GLY A 333 -13.59 -9.93 18.96
N GLY A 334 -14.69 -10.52 18.51
CA GLY A 334 -14.65 -11.51 17.46
C GLY A 334 -16.05 -11.89 16.98
N TRP A 335 -16.07 -12.65 15.90
CA TRP A 335 -17.25 -13.23 15.28
C TRP A 335 -16.96 -14.68 14.93
N SER A 336 -17.99 -15.53 14.97
CA SER A 336 -17.88 -16.90 14.46
C SER A 336 -18.54 -16.95 13.08
N VAL A 337 -17.76 -17.22 12.05
CA VAL A 337 -18.18 -17.00 10.65
C VAL A 337 -18.23 -18.35 9.91
N PRO A 338 -19.41 -18.77 9.41
CA PRO A 338 -19.51 -19.96 8.60
C PRO A 338 -18.95 -19.70 7.19
N ILE A 339 -17.96 -20.48 6.80
CA ILE A 339 -17.32 -20.44 5.48
C ILE A 339 -17.70 -21.71 4.71
N ARG A 340 -18.40 -21.53 3.58
CA ARG A 340 -18.84 -22.62 2.70
C ARG A 340 -18.18 -22.58 1.33
N GLU A 341 -17.67 -21.42 0.94
CA GLU A 341 -17.08 -21.15 -0.36
C GLU A 341 -15.79 -20.36 -0.15
N SER A 342 -14.90 -20.44 -1.15
CA SER A 342 -13.66 -19.69 -1.17
C SER A 342 -13.96 -18.19 -1.06
N CYS A 343 -13.30 -17.52 -0.12
CA CYS A 343 -13.55 -16.14 0.20
C CYS A 343 -12.30 -15.47 0.73
N TRP A 344 -12.36 -14.16 0.92
CA TRP A 344 -11.36 -13.43 1.69
C TRP A 344 -12.04 -12.60 2.77
N LEU A 345 -11.35 -12.41 3.89
CA LEU A 345 -11.83 -11.63 5.03
C LEU A 345 -10.82 -10.51 5.34
N ALA A 346 -11.33 -9.30 5.58
CA ALA A 346 -10.51 -8.18 6.04
C ALA A 346 -11.27 -7.34 7.09
N LEU A 347 -10.53 -6.55 7.86
CA LEU A 347 -11.09 -5.70 8.91
C LEU A 347 -10.96 -4.23 8.53
N ILE A 348 -12.07 -3.49 8.67
CA ILE A 348 -12.12 -2.03 8.59
C ILE A 348 -12.34 -1.47 9.99
N VAL A 349 -11.61 -0.40 10.33
CA VAL A 349 -11.89 0.45 11.49
C VAL A 349 -12.35 1.81 11.01
N ARG A 350 -13.53 2.22 11.46
CA ARG A 350 -14.08 3.56 11.25
C ARG A 350 -13.79 4.43 12.46
N ALA A 351 -13.47 5.69 12.20
CA ALA A 351 -13.17 6.67 13.23
C ALA A 351 -13.55 8.07 12.77
N LYS A 352 -13.75 8.99 13.73
CA LYS A 352 -14.05 10.39 13.42
C LYS A 352 -13.59 11.33 14.52
N TYR A 353 -13.21 12.55 14.11
CA TYR A 353 -13.17 13.68 15.02
C TYR A 353 -14.59 14.20 15.29
N LYS A 354 -14.77 14.92 16.39
CA LYS A 354 -16.09 15.41 16.83
C LYS A 354 -16.79 16.29 15.78
N ASP A 355 -16.02 17.06 15.04
CA ASP A 355 -16.43 18.07 14.07
C ASP A 355 -16.18 17.65 12.61
N LYS A 356 -15.77 16.40 12.37
CA LYS A 356 -15.43 15.88 11.03
C LYS A 356 -16.34 14.71 10.66
N PRO A 357 -16.55 14.46 9.35
CA PRO A 357 -17.21 13.25 8.90
C PRO A 357 -16.44 12.00 9.36
N GLU A 358 -17.15 10.88 9.42
CA GLU A 358 -16.53 9.58 9.70
C GLU A 358 -15.80 9.04 8.49
N MET A 359 -14.61 8.50 8.72
CA MET A 359 -13.74 7.97 7.67
C MET A 359 -13.40 6.49 7.90
N ILE A 360 -12.91 5.85 6.85
CA ILE A 360 -12.20 4.57 6.94
C ILE A 360 -10.78 4.91 7.45
N ALA A 361 -10.56 4.72 8.75
CA ALA A 361 -9.35 5.18 9.40
C ALA A 361 -8.25 4.10 9.43
N ALA A 362 -8.61 2.82 9.32
CA ALA A 362 -7.65 1.75 9.14
C ALA A 362 -8.27 0.56 8.37
N HIS A 363 -7.42 -0.19 7.67
CA HIS A 363 -7.80 -1.38 6.90
C HIS A 363 -6.69 -2.44 6.98
N SER A 364 -7.05 -3.69 7.27
CA SER A 364 -6.09 -4.81 7.27
C SER A 364 -5.82 -5.36 5.87
N SER A 365 -4.66 -5.97 5.64
CA SER A 365 -4.55 -6.94 4.54
C SER A 365 -5.53 -8.11 4.74
N PRO A 366 -5.96 -8.81 3.67
CA PRO A 366 -6.97 -9.85 3.78
C PRO A 366 -6.37 -11.19 4.22
N VAL A 367 -7.17 -12.04 4.85
CA VAL A 367 -6.91 -13.48 4.92
C VAL A 367 -7.68 -14.15 3.78
N MET A 368 -6.96 -14.86 2.92
CA MET A 368 -7.58 -15.60 1.81
C MET A 368 -7.89 -17.03 2.24
N ILE A 369 -9.10 -17.50 1.98
CA ILE A 369 -9.55 -18.85 2.31
C ILE A 369 -9.94 -19.56 1.01
N ASN A 370 -9.27 -20.66 0.73
CA ASN A 370 -9.64 -21.56 -0.35
C ASN A 370 -10.42 -22.75 0.23
N VAL A 371 -11.67 -22.93 -0.18
CA VAL A 371 -12.47 -24.12 0.11
C VAL A 371 -12.35 -25.06 -1.09
N GLU A 372 -12.00 -26.32 -0.85
CA GLU A 372 -11.92 -27.33 -1.92
C GLU A 372 -13.23 -27.40 -2.71
N GLY A 373 -13.14 -27.42 -4.05
CA GLY A 373 -14.32 -27.39 -4.93
C GLY A 373 -14.96 -26.01 -5.13
N SER A 374 -14.43 -24.96 -4.49
CA SER A 374 -14.85 -23.57 -4.67
C SER A 374 -13.66 -22.68 -5.05
N GLN A 375 -13.87 -21.62 -5.82
CA GLN A 375 -12.81 -20.74 -6.28
C GLN A 375 -13.13 -19.28 -6.04
N LEU A 376 -12.11 -18.51 -5.66
CA LEU A 376 -12.15 -17.05 -5.63
C LEU A 376 -12.12 -16.52 -7.06
N PHE A 377 -13.29 -16.33 -7.63
CA PHE A 377 -13.45 -15.83 -8.98
C PHE A 377 -14.79 -15.09 -9.12
N ALA A 378 -14.72 -13.80 -9.47
CA ALA A 378 -15.87 -12.96 -9.70
C ALA A 378 -15.84 -12.47 -11.15
N ALA A 379 -16.74 -13.01 -11.99
CA ALA A 379 -16.70 -12.81 -13.44
C ALA A 379 -16.75 -11.34 -13.86
N ALA A 380 -17.59 -10.51 -13.22
CA ALA A 380 -17.70 -9.07 -13.52
C ALA A 380 -16.42 -8.31 -13.17
N ASP A 381 -15.78 -8.65 -12.05
CA ASP A 381 -14.50 -8.05 -11.65
C ASP A 381 -13.38 -8.52 -12.57
N ALA A 382 -13.37 -9.80 -12.97
CA ALA A 382 -12.40 -10.34 -13.92
C ALA A 382 -12.51 -9.66 -15.29
N LEU A 383 -13.74 -9.43 -15.78
CA LEU A 383 -13.98 -8.68 -17.01
C LEU A 383 -13.45 -7.25 -16.91
N THR A 384 -13.69 -6.57 -15.79
CA THR A 384 -13.18 -5.21 -15.58
C THR A 384 -11.64 -5.16 -15.59
N ILE A 385 -10.98 -6.14 -14.96
CA ILE A 385 -9.52 -6.26 -15.00
C ILE A 385 -9.02 -6.52 -16.43
N LEU A 386 -9.73 -7.38 -17.18
CA LEU A 386 -9.40 -7.68 -18.57
C LEU A 386 -9.52 -6.44 -19.46
N GLU A 387 -10.62 -5.70 -19.36
CA GLU A 387 -10.86 -4.44 -20.08
C GLU A 387 -9.79 -3.39 -19.79
N GLN A 388 -9.27 -3.34 -18.56
CA GLN A 388 -8.17 -2.44 -18.20
C GLN A 388 -6.84 -2.82 -18.89
N ILE A 389 -6.55 -4.13 -19.01
CA ILE A 389 -5.41 -4.62 -19.80
C ILE A 389 -5.61 -4.29 -21.28
N GLU A 390 -6.84 -4.44 -21.80
CA GLU A 390 -7.18 -4.04 -23.17
C GLU A 390 -7.02 -2.53 -23.39
N GLY A 391 -7.40 -1.70 -22.41
CA GLY A 391 -7.15 -0.27 -22.42
C GLY A 391 -5.66 0.08 -22.50
N SER A 392 -4.81 -0.67 -21.78
CA SER A 392 -3.35 -0.53 -21.86
C SER A 392 -2.84 -0.83 -23.28
N MET A 393 -3.34 -1.91 -23.90
CA MET A 393 -3.00 -2.26 -25.28
C MET A 393 -3.50 -1.19 -26.28
N ALA A 394 -4.73 -0.73 -26.12
CA ALA A 394 -5.31 0.30 -26.98
C ALA A 394 -4.51 1.62 -26.90
N TYR A 395 -4.08 2.02 -25.70
CA TYR A 395 -3.27 3.21 -25.49
C TYR A 395 -1.92 3.13 -26.25
N ILE A 396 -1.16 2.03 -26.09
CA ILE A 396 0.12 1.89 -26.79
C ILE A 396 -0.03 1.69 -28.31
N ASP A 397 -1.17 1.14 -28.74
CA ASP A 397 -1.47 0.91 -30.14
C ASP A 397 -1.83 2.22 -30.87
N THR A 398 -2.43 3.20 -30.17
CA THR A 398 -3.07 4.35 -30.82
C THR A 398 -2.58 5.74 -30.38
N ILE A 399 -2.32 5.96 -29.09
CA ILE A 399 -2.08 7.29 -28.52
C ILE A 399 -0.61 7.48 -28.14
N ALA A 400 0.02 6.44 -27.56
CA ALA A 400 1.37 6.55 -27.02
C ALA A 400 2.40 6.89 -28.11
N THR A 401 3.32 7.79 -27.78
CA THR A 401 4.51 8.03 -28.60
C THR A 401 5.37 6.77 -28.58
N ARG A 402 5.60 6.15 -29.74
CA ARG A 402 6.38 4.91 -29.85
C ARG A 402 7.87 5.22 -29.91
N ALA A 403 8.67 4.53 -29.11
CA ALA A 403 10.13 4.64 -29.16
C ALA A 403 10.67 4.09 -30.49
N ASP A 404 10.36 2.82 -30.76
CA ASP A 404 10.60 2.15 -32.03
C ASP A 404 9.65 0.94 -32.18
N ALA A 405 9.64 0.32 -33.37
CA ALA A 405 8.73 -0.77 -33.68
C ALA A 405 9.02 -2.07 -32.92
N LYS A 406 10.27 -2.34 -32.55
CA LYS A 406 10.66 -3.53 -31.78
C LYS A 406 10.22 -3.35 -30.33
N ARG A 407 10.56 -2.22 -29.73
CA ARG A 407 10.25 -1.92 -28.33
C ARG A 407 8.75 -1.84 -28.06
N TYR A 408 8.00 -1.22 -28.97
CA TYR A 408 6.54 -1.26 -28.96
C TYR A 408 6.00 -2.69 -28.93
N LYS A 409 6.52 -3.60 -29.77
CA LYS A 409 6.08 -5.00 -29.79
C LYS A 409 6.43 -5.74 -28.50
N GLU A 410 7.59 -5.47 -27.90
CA GLU A 410 8.00 -6.05 -26.62
C GLU A 410 7.06 -5.66 -25.48
N ILE A 411 6.74 -4.37 -25.35
CA ILE A 411 5.78 -3.87 -24.36
C ILE A 411 4.40 -4.48 -24.61
N ARG A 412 3.94 -4.47 -25.87
CA ARG A 412 2.64 -5.06 -26.22
C ARG A 412 2.55 -6.55 -25.89
N MET A 413 3.64 -7.31 -26.04
CA MET A 413 3.68 -8.73 -25.67
C MET A 413 3.48 -8.95 -24.17
N ILE A 414 3.92 -8.02 -23.31
CA ILE A 414 3.66 -8.09 -21.86
C ILE A 414 2.15 -8.02 -21.61
N PHE A 415 1.47 -7.04 -22.21
CA PHE A 415 0.03 -6.88 -22.03
C PHE A 415 -0.76 -8.04 -22.62
N GLN A 416 -0.36 -8.55 -23.79
CA GLN A 416 -0.94 -9.76 -24.37
C GLN A 416 -0.72 -11.00 -23.52
N SER A 417 0.38 -11.08 -22.77
CA SER A 417 0.63 -12.19 -21.84
C SER A 417 -0.33 -12.11 -20.65
N ALA A 418 -0.49 -10.93 -20.06
CA ALA A 418 -1.44 -10.72 -18.96
C ALA A 418 -2.88 -10.99 -19.40
N HIS A 419 -3.27 -10.45 -20.56
CA HIS A 419 -4.57 -10.67 -21.18
C HIS A 419 -4.84 -12.16 -21.37
N ARG A 420 -3.95 -12.90 -22.06
CA ARG A 420 -4.10 -14.34 -22.28
C ARG A 420 -4.19 -15.14 -20.98
N GLN A 421 -3.42 -14.78 -19.96
CA GLN A 421 -3.46 -15.46 -18.67
C GLN A 421 -4.84 -15.31 -18.00
N LEU A 422 -5.38 -14.10 -17.96
CA LEU A 422 -6.69 -13.85 -17.36
C LEU A 422 -7.84 -14.37 -18.23
N HIS A 423 -7.78 -14.12 -19.54
CA HIS A 423 -8.76 -14.58 -20.53
C HIS A 423 -8.91 -16.11 -20.52
N ASN A 424 -7.80 -16.86 -20.58
CA ASN A 424 -7.84 -18.32 -20.53
C ASN A 424 -8.39 -18.83 -19.20
N ARG A 425 -8.06 -18.12 -18.10
CA ARG A 425 -8.65 -18.41 -16.80
C ARG A 425 -10.16 -18.18 -16.84
N MET A 426 -10.66 -17.06 -17.36
CA MET A 426 -12.09 -16.79 -17.49
C MET A 426 -12.83 -17.87 -18.30
N HIS A 427 -12.25 -18.33 -19.41
CA HIS A 427 -12.82 -19.45 -20.20
C HIS A 427 -12.82 -20.77 -19.43
N SER A 428 -11.76 -21.08 -18.68
CA SER A 428 -11.73 -22.28 -17.82
C SER A 428 -12.80 -22.25 -16.72
N MET A 429 -13.30 -21.06 -16.37
CA MET A 429 -14.40 -20.84 -15.42
C MET A 429 -15.78 -20.81 -16.10
N GLY A 430 -15.85 -20.99 -17.43
CA GLY A 430 -17.09 -20.94 -18.19
C GLY A 430 -17.69 -19.54 -18.34
N VAL A 431 -16.89 -18.48 -18.25
CA VAL A 431 -17.36 -17.10 -18.45
C VAL A 431 -17.34 -16.74 -19.93
N ASP A 432 -18.53 -16.61 -20.50
CA ASP A 432 -18.71 -16.01 -21.81
C ASP A 432 -18.59 -14.47 -21.72
N HIS A 433 -17.84 -13.87 -22.63
CA HIS A 433 -17.61 -12.42 -22.68
C HIS A 433 -17.27 -11.98 -24.09
N GLY A 434 -17.64 -10.73 -24.43
CA GLY A 434 -17.40 -10.19 -25.76
C GLY A 434 -15.91 -10.08 -26.06
N HIS A 435 -15.48 -10.68 -27.17
CA HIS A 435 -14.13 -10.47 -27.69
C HIS A 435 -14.06 -9.10 -28.38
N ASN A 436 -13.12 -8.27 -27.96
CA ASN A 436 -12.89 -6.99 -28.62
C ASN A 436 -12.36 -7.22 -30.05
N PHE A 437 -12.68 -6.32 -31.00
CA PHE A 437 -12.38 -6.49 -32.44
C PHE A 437 -10.90 -6.75 -32.76
N ALA A 438 -9.97 -6.34 -31.90
CA ALA A 438 -8.53 -6.58 -32.04
C ALA A 438 -8.04 -7.96 -31.56
N ALA A 439 -8.91 -8.74 -30.90
CA ALA A 439 -8.64 -10.06 -30.32
C ALA A 439 -9.44 -11.19 -31.00
N HIS A 440 -10.06 -10.94 -32.16
CA HIS A 440 -10.71 -11.99 -32.94
C HIS A 440 -9.67 -13.03 -33.40
N HIS A 441 -9.64 -14.17 -32.72
CA HIS A 441 -8.88 -15.35 -33.14
C HIS A 441 -9.69 -16.13 -34.18
N SER A 442 -9.01 -16.69 -35.18
CA SER A 442 -9.59 -17.53 -36.25
C SER A 442 -10.19 -18.85 -35.76
N ASP A 443 -10.09 -19.16 -34.46
CA ASP A 443 -10.67 -20.35 -33.84
C ASP A 443 -12.12 -20.14 -33.37
N HIS A 444 -12.71 -18.98 -33.68
CA HIS A 444 -14.08 -18.60 -33.33
C HIS A 444 -15.04 -18.51 -34.56
N ASP A 445 -14.65 -19.09 -35.71
CA ASP A 445 -15.53 -19.27 -36.88
C ASP A 445 -16.00 -20.72 -37.04
#